data_AF-A0A3B9YUB3-F1
#
_entry.id   AF-A0A3B9YUB3-F1
#
_cell.length_a   1.000
_cell.length_b   1.000
_cell.length_c   1.000
_cell.angle_alpha   90.00
_cell.angle_beta   90.00
_cell.angle_gamma   90.00
#
_symmetry.space_group_name_H-M   'P 1'
#
loop_
_entity.id
_entity.type
_entity.pdbx_description
1 polymer ?
#
loop_
_entity_poly.entity_id
_entity_poly.type
_entity_poly.pdbx_seq_one_letter_code
_entity_poly.pdbx_strand_id
1 'polypeptide(L)'
;PKDLRVAAETLATTNRVVIAGETRGPREITRDLLAHLARLAIKDIGYEQEGFHWETADISVVLHGQSQHIAQGVDESGNKDVGAGDQGI
;
A
#
# COMPACT_ATOMS: atom_id res chain seq x y z
N PRO A 1 -1.54 13.21 -9.08
CA PRO A 1 -0.74 12.64 -10.19
C PRO A 1 -1.53 11.52 -10.87
N LYS A 2 -1.76 11.61 -12.19
CA LYS A 2 -2.66 10.70 -12.92
C LYS A 2 -2.13 9.25 -13.06
N ASP A 3 -0.84 9.03 -12.77
CA ASP A 3 -0.17 7.73 -12.94
C ASP A 3 0.10 6.99 -11.60
N LEU A 4 -0.48 7.44 -10.50
CA LEU A 4 -0.38 6.73 -9.21
C LEU A 4 -1.26 5.49 -9.24
N ARG A 5 -0.66 4.31 -9.03
CA ARG A 5 -1.39 3.05 -8.88
C ARG A 5 -0.98 2.41 -7.56
N VAL A 6 -1.97 2.07 -6.75
CA VAL A 6 -1.75 1.50 -5.42
C VAL A 6 -2.72 0.34 -5.24
N ALA A 7 -2.15 -0.85 -5.02
CA ALA A 7 -2.84 -2.03 -4.53
C ALA A 7 -2.07 -2.49 -3.30
N ALA A 8 -2.42 -1.93 -2.13
CA ALA A 8 -1.72 -2.17 -0.88
C ALA A 8 -2.71 -2.78 0.13
N GLU A 9 -2.46 -4.03 0.50
CA GLU A 9 -3.24 -4.77 1.47
C GLU A 9 -2.54 -4.80 2.82
N THR A 10 -3.33 -4.74 3.90
CA THR A 10 -2.82 -4.70 5.27
C THR A 10 -3.34 -5.89 6.07
N LEU A 11 -2.41 -6.68 6.63
CA LEU A 11 -2.70 -7.69 7.63
C LEU A 11 -2.24 -7.18 8.99
N ALA A 12 -3.15 -7.17 9.96
CA ALA A 12 -2.86 -6.84 11.36
C ALA A 12 -3.14 -8.06 12.25
N THR A 13 -2.23 -8.33 13.19
CA THR A 13 -2.36 -9.36 14.22
C THR A 13 -1.64 -8.89 15.49
N THR A 14 -1.53 -9.75 16.51
CA THR A 14 -0.89 -9.44 17.79
C THR A 14 0.47 -8.77 17.59
N ASN A 15 0.51 -7.49 17.97
CA ASN A 15 1.61 -6.54 17.86
C ASN A 15 2.39 -6.53 16.53
N ARG A 16 1.74 -6.90 15.41
CA ARG A 16 2.36 -6.94 14.08
C ARG A 16 1.44 -6.44 12.99
N VAL A 17 2.01 -5.65 12.08
CA VAL A 17 1.35 -5.14 10.88
C VAL A 17 2.22 -5.44 9.67
N VAL A 18 1.59 -6.02 8.63
CA VAL A 18 2.23 -6.26 7.34
C VAL A 18 1.46 -5.51 6.27
N ILE A 19 2.15 -4.64 5.54
CA ILE A 19 1.63 -3.91 4.38
C ILE A 19 2.27 -4.52 3.14
N ALA A 20 1.49 -5.12 2.25
CA ALA A 20 1.99 -5.86 1.09
C ALA A 20 1.20 -5.51 -0.19
N GLY A 21 1.80 -5.80 -1.35
CA GLY A 21 1.18 -5.58 -2.66
C GLY A 21 2.02 -4.73 -3.62
N GLU A 22 1.35 -4.00 -4.50
CA GLU A 22 1.93 -3.33 -5.66
C GLU A 22 1.73 -1.82 -5.60
N THR A 23 2.78 -1.07 -5.90
CA THR A 23 2.70 0.39 -6.04
C THR A 23 3.45 0.88 -7.26
N ARG A 24 2.94 1.97 -7.84
CA ARG A 24 3.60 2.79 -8.84
C ARG A 24 3.46 4.24 -8.39
N GLY A 25 4.58 4.87 -8.08
CA GLY A 25 4.59 6.22 -7.55
C GLY A 25 5.98 6.83 -7.41
N PRO A 26 6.05 8.06 -6.87
CA PRO A 26 7.29 8.77 -6.62
C PRO A 26 8.27 7.96 -5.75
N ARG A 27 9.58 8.12 -6.01
CA ARG A 27 10.65 7.43 -5.24
C ARG A 27 10.70 7.90 -3.78
N GLU A 28 10.12 9.05 -3.50
CA GLU A 28 9.96 9.65 -2.18
C GLU A 28 9.04 8.83 -1.26
N ILE A 29 8.17 7.98 -1.83
CA ILE A 29 7.34 7.05 -1.06
C ILE A 29 8.19 5.83 -0.70
N THR A 30 8.93 5.94 0.40
CA THR A 30 9.80 4.87 0.90
C THR A 30 9.06 3.92 1.83
N ARG A 31 9.62 2.71 2.02
CA ARG A 31 9.11 1.73 2.99
C ARG A 31 9.09 2.29 4.41
N ASP A 32 10.12 3.04 4.79
CA ASP A 32 10.24 3.64 6.11
C ASP A 32 9.20 4.73 6.34
N LEU A 33 8.94 5.57 5.32
CA LEU A 33 7.87 6.56 5.38
C LEU A 33 6.51 5.88 5.58
N LEU A 34 6.23 4.80 4.85
CA LEU A 34 4.99 4.06 4.99
C LEU A 34 4.86 3.38 6.35
N ALA A 35 5.94 2.79 6.87
CA ALA A 35 5.95 2.21 8.20
C ALA A 35 5.71 3.27 9.29
N HIS A 36 6.31 4.46 9.13
CA HIS A 36 6.08 5.59 10.02
C HIS A 36 4.63 6.07 9.99
N LEU A 37 4.05 6.24 8.80
CA LEU A 37 2.65 6.67 8.64
C LEU A 37 1.67 5.63 9.20
N ALA A 38 1.93 4.34 8.99
CA ALA A 38 1.16 3.27 9.60
C ALA A 38 1.22 3.33 11.14
N ARG A 39 2.42 3.61 11.70
CA ARG A 39 2.57 3.80 13.14
C ARG A 39 1.75 4.98 13.67
N LEU A 40 1.77 6.11 12.97
CA LEU A 40 0.98 7.29 13.33
C LEU A 40 -0.52 7.00 13.22
N ALA A 41 -0.97 6.25 12.22
CA ALA A 41 -2.37 5.83 12.11
C ALA A 41 -2.80 4.93 13.29
N ILE A 42 -1.96 3.96 13.69
CA ILE A 42 -2.23 3.11 14.87
C ILE A 42 -2.33 3.96 16.14
N LYS A 43 -1.45 4.97 16.28
CA LYS A 43 -1.48 5.93 17.40
C LYS A 43 -2.75 6.76 17.40
N ASP A 44 -3.16 7.27 16.23
CA ASP A 44 -4.36 8.11 16.07
C ASP A 44 -5.66 7.35 16.40
N ILE A 45 -5.71 6.06 16.08
CA ILE A 45 -6.81 5.17 16.50
C ILE A 45 -6.83 4.95 18.03
N GLY A 46 -5.69 5.12 18.71
CA GLY A 46 -5.57 5.01 20.16
C GLY A 46 -5.12 3.63 20.67
N TYR A 47 -4.46 2.83 19.84
CA TYR A 47 -3.94 1.52 20.26
C TYR A 47 -2.70 1.67 21.14
N GLU A 48 -2.87 1.54 22.46
CA GLU A 48 -1.86 1.74 23.50
C GLU A 48 -1.98 0.69 24.62
N GLN A 49 -2.23 -0.56 24.24
CA GLN A 49 -2.45 -1.66 25.18
C GLN A 49 -1.47 -2.83 24.99
N GLU A 50 -1.38 -3.69 26.00
CA GLU A 50 -0.67 -4.95 25.88
C GLU A 50 -1.27 -5.81 24.74
N GLY A 51 -0.40 -6.37 23.91
CA GLY A 51 -0.79 -7.18 22.74
C GLY A 51 -0.94 -6.39 21.43
N PHE A 52 -1.13 -5.07 21.47
CA PHE A 52 -1.06 -4.21 20.28
C PHE A 52 -0.88 -2.74 20.68
N HIS A 53 0.32 -2.21 20.48
CA HIS A 53 0.69 -0.86 20.93
C HIS A 53 1.39 -0.09 19.82
N TRP A 54 0.95 1.14 19.54
CA TRP A 54 1.48 1.97 18.46
C TRP A 54 3.00 2.16 18.53
N GLU A 55 3.57 2.28 19.74
CA GLU A 55 5.01 2.47 19.91
C GLU A 55 5.84 1.20 19.61
N THR A 56 5.32 0.01 19.91
CA THR A 56 6.10 -1.24 19.88
C THR A 56 5.69 -2.20 18.79
N ALA A 57 4.60 -1.92 18.06
CA ALA A 57 4.14 -2.76 16.96
C ALA A 57 5.25 -2.96 15.92
N ASP A 58 5.44 -4.21 15.50
CA ASP A 58 6.36 -4.58 14.43
C ASP A 58 5.67 -4.35 13.07
N ILE A 59 6.20 -3.40 12.30
CA ILE A 59 5.60 -2.94 11.04
C ILE A 59 6.52 -3.31 9.89
N SER A 60 6.06 -4.21 9.02
CA SER A 60 6.79 -4.64 7.82
C SER A 60 6.10 -4.13 6.56
N VAL A 61 6.87 -3.49 5.68
CA VAL A 61 6.38 -2.99 4.38
C VAL A 61 7.01 -3.80 3.25
N VAL A 62 6.20 -4.63 2.60
CA VAL A 62 6.55 -5.58 1.54
C VAL A 62 5.83 -5.21 0.24
N LEU A 63 5.98 -3.94 -0.17
CA LEU A 63 5.47 -3.46 -1.46
C LEU A 63 6.51 -3.68 -2.55
N HIS A 64 6.06 -3.98 -3.77
CA HIS A 64 6.90 -4.02 -4.96
C HIS A 64 6.32 -3.17 -6.08
N GLY A 65 7.12 -2.97 -7.14
CA GLY A 65 6.65 -2.28 -8.34
C GLY A 65 5.51 -3.05 -9.01
N GLN A 66 4.56 -2.33 -9.59
CA GLN A 66 3.48 -2.95 -10.35
C GLN A 66 3.99 -3.76 -11.56
N SER A 67 3.36 -4.90 -11.86
CA SER A 67 3.66 -5.70 -13.06
C SER A 67 3.45 -4.89 -14.36
N GLN A 68 4.39 -5.00 -15.30
CA GLN A 68 4.29 -4.38 -16.62
C GLN A 68 3.11 -4.91 -17.45
N HIS A 69 2.65 -6.14 -17.20
CA HIS A 69 1.52 -6.74 -17.92
C HIS A 69 0.17 -6.15 -17.49
N ILE A 70 0.02 -5.76 -16.21
CA ILE A 70 -1.16 -5.04 -15.71
C ILE A 70 -1.13 -3.59 -16.20
N ALA A 71 0.05 -2.96 -16.20
CA ALA A 71 0.20 -1.58 -16.68
C ALA A 71 -0.23 -1.40 -18.14
N GLN A 72 0.06 -2.36 -19.04
CA GLN A 72 -0.29 -2.28 -20.47
C GLN A 72 -1.80 -2.39 -20.76
N GLY A 73 -2.57 -3.08 -19.91
CA GLY A 73 -4.02 -3.21 -20.08
C GLY A 73 -4.81 -1.96 -19.63
N VAL A 74 -4.19 -1.11 -18.81
CA VAL A 74 -4.84 0.01 -18.12
C VAL A 74 -4.25 1.37 -18.51
N ASP A 75 -3.00 1.42 -18.95
CA ASP A 75 -2.37 2.66 -19.45
C ASP A 75 -2.92 2.99 -20.86
N GLU A 76 -3.40 4.22 -21.04
CA GLU A 76 -3.95 4.68 -22.31
C GLU A 76 -2.90 4.59 -23.43
N SER A 77 -3.20 3.85 -24.49
CA SER A 77 -2.51 3.95 -25.77
C SER A 77 -3.47 4.52 -26.81
N GLY A 78 -3.40 5.85 -27.03
CA GLY A 78 -4.20 6.57 -28.03
C GLY A 78 -5.53 7.12 -27.51
N ASN A 79 -6.51 7.28 -28.40
CA ASN A 79 -7.84 7.86 -28.10
C ASN A 79 -8.82 6.83 -27.49
N LYS A 80 -8.33 5.99 -26.58
CA LYS A 80 -9.09 4.88 -25.96
C LYS A 80 -9.24 5.12 -24.47
N ASP A 81 -10.45 4.89 -23.96
CA ASP A 81 -10.77 4.97 -22.54
C ASP A 81 -9.95 3.96 -21.71
N VAL A 82 -9.66 4.33 -20.47
CA VAL A 82 -8.97 3.50 -19.47
C VAL A 82 -9.69 2.14 -19.31
N GLY A 83 -8.97 1.05 -19.61
CA GLY A 83 -9.47 -0.31 -19.41
C GLY A 83 -9.61 -0.68 -17.94
N ALA A 84 -10.42 -1.69 -17.62
CA ALA A 84 -10.54 -2.20 -16.26
C ALA A 84 -9.19 -2.77 -15.77
N GLY A 85 -8.85 -2.52 -14.50
CA GLY A 85 -7.61 -3.02 -13.89
C GLY A 85 -7.61 -4.51 -13.57
N ASP A 86 -8.80 -5.11 -13.44
CA ASP A 86 -9.04 -6.53 -13.30
C ASP A 86 -10.49 -6.84 -13.76
N GLN A 87 -10.82 -8.11 -13.96
CA GLN A 87 -12.17 -8.58 -14.24
C GLN A 87 -13.03 -8.63 -12.98
N GLY A 88 -14.31 -8.20 -13.06
CA GLY A 88 -15.27 -8.24 -11.95
C GLY A 88 -16.67 -8.65 -12.41
N ILE A 89 -17.47 -9.23 -11.51
CA ILE A 89 -18.88 -9.63 -11.71
C ILE A 89 -19.80 -8.63 -11.02
#